data_AF-A0A955HLG5-F1
#
_entry.id   AF-A0A955HLG5-F1
#
_cell.length_a   1.000
_cell.length_b   1.000
_cell.length_c   1.000
_cell.angle_alpha   90.00
_cell.angle_beta   90.00
_cell.angle_gamma   90.00
#
_symmetry.space_group_name_H-M   'P 1'
#
loop_
_entity.id
_entity.type
_entity.pdbx_description
1 polymer ?
#
loop_
_entity_poly.entity_id
_entity_poly.type
_entity_poly.pdbx_seq_one_letter_code
_entity_poly.pdbx_strand_id
1 'polypeptide(L)' 'MAQVVRFSRAISTATVNAILAALDGGSSGATIKIYTGTMPTTPETGIGAQVLLGTCTCSDPAAVESGGT' A
#
# COMPACT_ATOMS: atom_id res chain seq x y z
N MET A 1 -7.76 23.65 -4.00
CA MET A 1 -8.72 23.75 -2.88
C MET A 1 -8.51 22.52 -2.01
N ALA A 2 -7.90 22.65 -0.83
CA ALA A 2 -7.63 21.48 0.01
C ALA A 2 -8.94 21.03 0.65
N GLN A 3 -9.37 19.79 0.36
CA GLN A 3 -10.56 19.23 0.99
C GLN A 3 -10.17 18.68 2.36
N VAL A 4 -10.78 19.21 3.42
CA VAL A 4 -10.67 18.62 4.76
C VAL A 4 -11.71 17.51 4.86
N VAL A 5 -11.27 16.26 4.73
CA VAL A 5 -12.12 15.08 4.91
C VAL A 5 -11.91 14.53 6.31
N ARG A 6 -12.99 14.41 7.09
CA ARG A 6 -12.96 13.83 8.44
C ARG A 6 -13.69 12.50 8.42
N PHE A 7 -12.95 11.40 8.46
CA PHE A 7 -13.51 10.07 8.58
C PHE A 7 -13.86 9.77 10.04
N SER A 8 -14.97 9.08 10.28
CA SER A 8 -15.23 8.50 11.58
C SER A 8 -14.21 7.38 11.85
N ARG A 9 -13.96 7.10 13.13
CA ARG A 9 -12.99 6.06 13.52
C ARG A 9 -13.33 4.70 12.91
N ALA A 10 -14.61 4.32 12.91
CA ALA A 10 -15.07 3.08 12.30
C ALA A 10 -14.70 2.99 10.81
N ILE A 11 -14.86 4.09 10.06
CA ILE A 11 -14.51 4.13 8.64
C ILE A 11 -13.00 4.09 8.45
N SER A 12 -12.23 4.81 9.26
CA SER A 12 -10.76 4.76 9.20
C SER A 12 -10.22 3.34 9.43
N THR A 13 -10.74 2.64 10.44
CA THR A 13 -10.37 1.24 10.72
C THR A 13 -10.78 0.33 9.57
N ALA A 14 -12.00 0.48 9.04
CA ALA A 14 -12.46 -0.34 7.91
C ALA A 14 -11.59 -0.16 6.66
N THR A 15 -11.17 1.07 6.34
CA THR A 15 -10.30 1.34 5.18
C THR A 15 -8.92 0.72 5.35
N VAL A 16 -8.29 0.90 6.52
CA VAL A 16 -6.95 0.34 6.76
C VAL A 16 -6.98 -1.18 6.78
N ASN A 17 -8.01 -1.80 7.38
CA ASN A 17 -8.16 -3.25 7.40
C ASN A 17 -8.39 -3.83 6.01
N ALA A 18 -9.11 -3.13 5.12
CA ALA A 18 -9.26 -3.56 3.73
C ALA A 18 -7.93 -3.56 2.97
N ILE A 19 -7.07 -2.55 3.20
CA ILE A 19 -5.73 -2.49 2.62
C ILE A 19 -4.84 -3.59 3.19
N LEU A 20 -4.86 -3.78 4.51
CA LEU A 20 -4.10 -4.83 5.19
C LEU A 20 -4.47 -6.22 4.67
N ALA A 21 -5.77 -6.51 4.54
CA ALA A 21 -6.25 -7.76 3.97
C ALA A 21 -5.77 -7.99 2.52
N ALA A 22 -5.66 -6.93 1.72
CA ALA A 22 -5.11 -7.03 0.37
C ALA A 22 -3.61 -7.32 0.36
N LEU A 23 -2.86 -6.78 1.33
CA LEU A 23 -1.43 -7.04 1.50
C LEU A 23 -1.16 -8.47 2.00
N ASP A 24 -1.97 -8.95 2.93
CA ASP A 24 -1.86 -10.28 3.55
C ASP A 24 -2.49 -11.39 2.70
N GLY A 25 -3.20 -11.06 1.61
CA GLY A 25 -3.87 -12.05 0.76
C GLY A 25 -2.93 -12.97 -0.05
N GLY A 26 -1.63 -12.72 -0.02
CA GLY A 26 -0.60 -13.53 -0.68
C GLY A 26 -0.11 -14.70 0.17
N SER A 27 0.70 -15.60 -0.42
CA SER A 27 1.33 -16.71 0.33
C SER A 27 2.67 -16.33 0.97
N SER A 28 3.10 -15.10 0.75
CA SER A 28 4.35 -14.51 1.21
C SER A 28 4.12 -13.02 1.43
N GLY A 29 4.94 -12.40 2.29
CA GLY A 29 4.85 -10.97 2.58
C GLY A 29 4.78 -10.10 1.32
N ALA A 30 3.92 -9.08 1.37
CA ALA A 30 3.75 -8.13 0.27
C ALA A 30 5.09 -7.50 -0.15
N THR A 31 5.22 -7.13 -1.42
CA THR A 31 6.48 -6.59 -1.94
C THR A 31 6.32 -5.17 -2.47
N ILE A 32 7.30 -4.33 -2.17
CA ILE A 32 7.45 -2.99 -2.74
C ILE A 32 8.68 -3.03 -3.64
N LYS A 33 8.48 -2.83 -4.94
CA LYS A 33 9.54 -2.82 -5.95
C LYS A 33 9.79 -1.38 -6.40
N ILE A 34 11.05 -0.97 -6.34
CA ILE A 34 11.48 0.38 -6.71
C ILE A 34 12.19 0.31 -8.06
N TYR A 35 11.72 1.12 -9.01
CA TYR A 35 12.23 1.14 -10.37
C TYR A 35 12.83 2.51 -10.71
N THR A 36 13.73 2.54 -11.68
CA THR A 36 14.24 3.78 -12.28
C THR A 36 13.15 4.51 -13.07
N GLY A 37 13.28 5.83 -13.24
CA GLY A 37 12.43 6.62 -14.14
C GLY A 37 11.55 7.63 -13.40
N THR A 38 10.72 8.32 -14.16
CA THR A 38 9.77 9.30 -13.60
C THR A 38 8.59 8.60 -12.96
N MET A 39 8.07 9.18 -11.87
CA MET A 39 6.82 8.72 -11.26
C MET A 39 5.69 8.69 -12.31
N PRO A 40 4.98 7.57 -12.48
CA PRO A 40 3.88 7.49 -13.42
C PRO A 40 2.74 8.42 -13.00
N THR A 41 2.01 8.94 -13.98
CA THR A 41 0.86 9.83 -13.76
C THR A 41 -0.31 9.12 -13.08
N THR A 42 -0.46 7.82 -13.28
CA THR A 42 -1.51 7.01 -12.66
C THR A 42 -0.96 5.68 -12.13
N PRO A 43 -1.53 5.13 -11.04
CA PRO A 43 -1.08 3.86 -10.47
C PRO A 43 -1.32 2.66 -11.39
N GLU A 44 -2.23 2.75 -12.36
CA GLU A 44 -2.48 1.66 -13.33
C GLU A 44 -1.39 1.53 -14.40
N THR A 45 -0.49 2.51 -14.51
CA THR A 45 0.61 2.46 -15.47
C THR A 45 1.61 1.38 -15.07
N GLY A 46 1.63 0.29 -15.84
CA GLY A 46 2.51 -0.84 -15.60
C GLY A 46 4.00 -0.55 -15.85
N ILE A 47 4.85 -1.47 -15.36
CA ILE A 47 6.29 -1.46 -15.63
C ILE A 47 6.53 -1.91 -17.08
N GLY A 48 7.36 -1.15 -17.80
CA GLY A 48 7.88 -1.46 -19.13
C GLY A 48 9.39 -1.63 -19.09
N ALA A 49 10.13 -0.64 -19.59
CA ALA A 49 11.59 -0.68 -19.74
C ALA A 49 12.39 -0.26 -18.49
N GLN A 50 11.72 0.05 -17.37
CA GLN A 50 12.38 0.53 -16.17
C GLN A 50 13.21 -0.57 -15.50
N VAL A 51 14.40 -0.21 -15.01
CA VAL A 51 15.29 -1.14 -14.31
C VAL A 51 14.89 -1.24 -12.83
N LEU A 52 14.80 -2.46 -12.30
CA LEU A 52 14.56 -2.71 -10.87
C LEU A 52 15.80 -2.31 -10.07
N LEU A 53 15.62 -1.38 -9.13
CA LEU A 53 16.67 -0.92 -8.22
C LEU A 53 16.68 -1.71 -6.90
N GLY A 54 15.52 -2.21 -6.48
CA GLY A 54 15.43 -2.99 -5.26
C GLY A 54 14.01 -3.47 -4.97
N THR A 55 13.95 -4.48 -4.10
CA THR A 55 12.71 -5.04 -3.57
C THR A 55 12.77 -4.98 -2.05
N CYS A 56 11.74 -4.41 -1.44
CA CYS A 56 11.49 -4.50 -0.02
C CYS A 56 10.33 -5.48 0.19
N THR A 57 10.54 -6.50 1.01
CA THR A 57 9.51 -7.48 1.37
C THR A 57 8.99 -7.12 2.76
N CYS A 58 7.69 -6.93 2.86
CA CYS A 58 6.99 -6.74 4.13
C CYS A 58 7.01 -8.02 4.95
N SER A 59 6.77 -7.90 6.26
CA SER A 59 6.47 -9.05 7.11
C SER A 59 5.17 -9.74 6.66
N ASP A 60 5.00 -10.99 7.09
CA ASP A 60 3.77 -11.76 6.87
C ASP A 60 3.35 -12.31 8.24
N PRO A 61 2.26 -11.80 8.85
CA PRO A 61 1.38 -10.73 8.36
C PRO A 61 2.04 -9.34 8.32
N ALA A 62 1.55 -8.45 7.46
CA ALA A 62 2.16 -7.15 7.16
C ALA A 62 2.02 -6.12 8.29
N ALA A 63 0.95 -6.20 9.08
CA ALA A 63 0.72 -5.36 10.26
C ALA A 63 -0.38 -5.95 11.15
N VAL A 64 -0.59 -5.35 12.32
CA VAL A 64 -1.75 -5.57 13.19
C VAL A 64 -2.38 -4.21 13.47
N GLU A 65 -3.68 -4.03 13.22
CA GLU A 65 -4.33 -2.77 13.56
C GLU A 65 -4.56 -2.69 15.07
N SER A 66 -4.22 -1.54 15.68
CA SER A 66 -4.31 -1.35 17.13
C SER A 66 -5.45 -0.42 17.56
N GLY A 67 -6.52 -0.33 16.77
CA GLY A 67 -7.72 0.44 17.13
C GLY A 67 -7.43 1.89 17.52
N GLY A 68 -6.96 2.70 16.56
CA GLY A 68 -6.44 4.07 16.78
C GLY A 68 -7.18 4.87 17.86
N THR A 69 -6.52 5.11 18.99
CA THR A 69 -7.08 5.81 20.15
C THR A 69 -7.27 7.30 19.87
#